data_AF-D2CPU8-F1
#
_entry.id   AF-D2CPU8-F1
#
_cell.length_a   1.000
_cell.length_b   1.000
_cell.length_c   1.000
_cell.angle_alpha   90.00
_cell.angle_beta   90.00
_cell.angle_gamma   90.00
#
_symmetry.space_group_name_H-M   'P 1'
#
loop_
_entity.id
_entity.type
_entity.pdbx_description
1 polymer ?
#
loop_
_entity_poly.entity_id
_entity_poly.type
_entity_poly.pdbx_seq_one_letter_code
_entity_poly.pdbx_strand_id
1 'polypeptide(L)'
;FQDYHGLPEFRNAVANLMSKVRGGRVRFDPDRLLMSGGATGANELIMFCLADPGDAFLVPSPYYPAFVRDLCWRTGMQLIPVQCHSSNNFMITREALEEAHKKAQEENIKVKGLIITNPSNPLGT
;
A
#
# COMPACT_ATOMS: atom_id res chain seq x y z
N PHE A 1 -8.10 7.72 28.60
CA PHE A 1 -7.96 6.45 27.85
C PHE A 1 -6.69 6.55 27.02
N GLN A 2 -5.73 5.61 27.13
CA GLN A 2 -4.38 5.71 26.54
C GLN A 2 -3.83 4.39 25.97
N ASP A 3 -4.66 3.34 25.91
CA ASP A 3 -4.27 2.05 25.32
C ASP A 3 -4.10 2.21 23.80
N TYR A 4 -2.98 1.71 23.25
CA TYR A 4 -2.67 1.82 21.82
C TYR A 4 -3.57 0.96 20.94
N HIS A 5 -4.28 -0.04 21.49
CA HIS A 5 -5.30 -0.78 20.76
C HIS A 5 -6.53 0.11 20.46
N GLY A 6 -6.69 1.25 21.16
CA GLY A 6 -7.86 2.11 21.00
C GLY A 6 -9.11 1.54 21.67
N LEU A 7 -10.18 2.35 21.66
CA LEU A 7 -11.46 1.97 22.27
C LEU A 7 -12.04 0.73 21.56
N PRO A 8 -12.42 -0.33 22.30
CA PRO A 8 -13.02 -1.52 21.70
C PRO A 8 -14.25 -1.20 20.83
N GLU A 9 -15.12 -0.31 21.28
CA GLU A 9 -16.34 0.10 20.56
C GLU A 9 -15.98 0.76 19.23
N PHE A 10 -14.90 1.54 19.21
CA PHE A 10 -14.43 2.21 18.00
C PHE A 10 -13.85 1.20 16.99
N ARG A 11 -12.99 0.26 17.43
CA ARG A 11 -12.48 -0.81 16.55
C ARG A 11 -13.61 -1.65 15.95
N ASN A 12 -14.61 -2.00 16.77
CA ASN A 12 -15.80 -2.70 16.30
C ASN A 12 -16.58 -1.88 15.25
N ALA A 13 -16.76 -0.58 15.47
CA ALA A 13 -17.42 0.31 14.51
C ALA A 13 -16.66 0.40 13.18
N VAL A 14 -15.32 0.51 13.21
CA VAL A 14 -14.48 0.52 12.00
C VAL A 14 -14.57 -0.81 11.25
N ALA A 15 -14.47 -1.95 11.94
CA ALA A 15 -14.60 -3.27 11.34
C ALA A 15 -15.94 -3.43 10.60
N ASN A 16 -17.03 -3.01 11.24
CA ASN A 16 -18.37 -3.03 10.66
C ASN A 16 -18.50 -2.09 9.46
N LEU A 17 -17.92 -0.89 9.52
CA LEU A 17 -17.89 0.05 8.41
C LEU A 17 -17.14 -0.53 7.20
N MET A 18 -15.95 -1.09 7.41
CA MET A 18 -15.14 -1.72 6.35
C MET A 18 -15.90 -2.88 5.70
N SER A 19 -16.56 -3.72 6.49
CA SER A 19 -17.42 -4.79 5.98
C SER A 19 -18.56 -4.24 5.12
N LYS A 20 -19.27 -3.21 5.61
CA LYS A 20 -20.37 -2.56 4.90
C LYS A 20 -19.94 -1.94 3.57
N VAL A 21 -18.79 -1.25 3.53
CA VAL A 21 -18.21 -0.67 2.30
C VAL A 21 -17.90 -1.76 1.26
N ARG A 22 -17.58 -2.99 1.70
CA ARG A 22 -17.42 -4.17 0.83
C ARG A 22 -18.73 -4.92 0.56
N GLY A 23 -19.88 -4.31 0.84
CA GLY A 23 -21.21 -4.91 0.63
C GLY A 23 -21.51 -6.10 1.53
N GLY A 24 -20.85 -6.20 2.70
CA GLY A 24 -21.04 -7.30 3.65
C GLY A 24 -20.44 -8.64 3.19
N ARG A 25 -19.68 -8.67 2.08
CA ARG A 25 -19.11 -9.91 1.51
C ARG A 25 -17.92 -10.46 2.30
N VAL A 26 -17.31 -9.62 3.13
CA VAL A 26 -16.15 -9.97 3.96
C VAL A 26 -16.31 -9.39 5.37
N ARG A 27 -15.72 -10.05 6.36
CA ARG A 27 -15.70 -9.61 7.76
C ARG A 27 -14.27 -9.26 8.17
N PHE A 28 -14.13 -8.26 9.03
CA PHE A 28 -12.85 -7.84 9.59
C PHE A 28 -12.87 -8.11 11.10
N ASP A 29 -11.81 -8.75 11.59
CA ASP A 29 -11.61 -9.00 13.01
C ASP A 29 -11.14 -7.69 13.69
N PRO A 30 -11.91 -7.13 14.64
CA PRO A 30 -11.55 -5.88 15.32
C PRO A 30 -10.26 -5.98 16.13
N ASP A 31 -9.83 -7.17 16.55
CA ASP A 31 -8.56 -7.35 17.29
C ASP A 31 -7.33 -7.30 16.37
N ARG A 32 -7.54 -7.30 15.05
CA ARG A 32 -6.50 -7.12 14.03
C ARG A 32 -6.45 -5.71 13.45
N LEU A 33 -7.30 -4.79 13.93
CA LEU A 33 -7.31 -3.40 13.51
C LEU A 33 -6.45 -2.54 14.44
N LEU A 34 -5.49 -1.84 13.85
CA LEU A 34 -4.65 -0.85 14.54
C LEU A 34 -4.91 0.54 13.95
N MET A 35 -4.88 1.55 14.81
CA MET A 35 -5.04 2.95 14.41
C MET A 35 -3.68 3.58 14.08
N SER A 36 -3.69 4.57 13.19
CA SER A 36 -2.51 5.30 12.75
C SER A 36 -2.83 6.79 12.60
N GLY A 37 -1.79 7.61 12.35
CA GLY A 37 -1.92 9.01 11.94
C GLY A 37 -2.49 9.16 10.52
N GLY A 38 -3.72 8.68 10.32
CA GLY A 38 -4.36 8.58 9.01
C GLY A 38 -3.65 7.59 8.07
N ALA A 39 -4.02 7.65 6.78
CA ALA A 39 -3.42 6.81 5.75
C ALA A 39 -1.92 7.07 5.57
N THR A 40 -1.47 8.32 5.71
CA THR A 40 -0.03 8.66 5.67
C THR A 40 0.75 7.91 6.75
N GLY A 41 0.30 7.93 8.00
CA GLY A 41 0.97 7.17 9.07
C GLY A 41 0.85 5.65 8.90
N ALA A 42 -0.26 5.15 8.36
CA ALA A 42 -0.42 3.71 8.09
C ALA A 42 0.54 3.22 7.01
N ASN A 43 0.63 3.96 5.90
CA ASN A 43 1.52 3.68 4.77
C ASN A 43 2.97 3.61 5.22
N GLU A 44 3.41 4.56 6.03
CA GLU A 44 4.77 4.57 6.53
C GLU A 44 5.04 3.44 7.54
N LEU A 45 4.12 3.24 8.49
CA LEU A 45 4.24 2.20 9.51
C LEU A 45 4.37 0.81 8.88
N ILE A 46 3.55 0.50 7.88
CA ILE A 46 3.61 -0.81 7.23
C ILE A 46 4.93 -1.01 6.45
N MET A 47 5.52 0.05 5.90
CA MET A 47 6.84 -0.05 5.27
C MET A 47 7.93 -0.36 6.30
N PHE A 48 7.93 0.29 7.47
CA PHE A 48 8.84 -0.06 8.57
C PHE A 48 8.71 -1.52 9.03
N CYS A 49 7.53 -2.13 8.90
CA CYS A 49 7.33 -3.53 9.26
C CYS A 49 7.80 -4.53 8.19
N LEU A 50 7.85 -4.13 6.92
CA LEU A 50 8.01 -5.06 5.78
C LEU A 50 9.33 -4.89 5.01
N ALA A 51 10.02 -3.76 5.17
CA ALA A 51 11.20 -3.41 4.40
C ALA A 51 12.30 -2.79 5.29
N ASP A 52 13.54 -3.12 4.97
CA ASP A 52 14.72 -2.46 5.51
C ASP A 52 15.15 -1.28 4.62
N PRO A 53 15.96 -0.31 5.10
CA PRO A 53 16.52 0.71 4.25
C PRO A 53 17.28 0.11 3.05
N GLY A 54 16.98 0.57 1.83
CA GLY A 54 17.51 0.06 0.57
C GLY A 54 16.65 -1.00 -0.12
N ASP A 55 15.76 -1.70 0.61
CA ASP A 55 14.74 -2.58 0.00
C ASP A 55 13.77 -1.77 -0.87
N ALA A 56 13.01 -2.44 -1.74
CA ALA A 56 12.05 -1.80 -2.63
C ALA A 56 10.65 -2.42 -2.61
N PHE A 57 9.65 -1.60 -2.91
CA PHE A 57 8.32 -2.05 -3.34
C PHE A 57 8.05 -1.62 -4.78
N LEU A 58 7.35 -2.49 -5.51
CA LEU A 58 6.78 -2.15 -6.80
C LEU A 58 5.52 -1.28 -6.62
N VAL A 59 5.28 -0.35 -7.53
CA VAL A 59 4.06 0.50 -7.53
C VAL A 59 3.58 0.80 -8.95
N PRO A 60 2.31 0.51 -9.32
CA PRO A 60 1.76 0.89 -10.62
C PRO A 60 1.76 2.39 -10.86
N SER A 61 2.22 2.82 -12.04
CA SER A 61 2.26 4.23 -12.47
C SER A 61 1.10 4.53 -13.42
N PRO A 62 0.35 5.64 -13.23
CA PRO A 62 0.54 6.69 -12.22
C PRO A 62 -0.01 6.29 -10.83
N TYR A 63 0.59 6.83 -9.77
CA TYR A 63 0.20 6.60 -8.37
C TYR A 63 0.07 7.89 -7.56
N TYR A 64 -0.46 7.79 -6.34
CA TYR A 64 -0.58 8.90 -5.39
C TYR A 64 0.78 9.54 -5.08
N PRO A 65 1.03 10.82 -5.46
CA PRO A 65 2.37 11.41 -5.38
C PRO A 65 3.01 11.41 -3.99
N ALA A 66 2.22 11.52 -2.92
CA ALA A 66 2.79 11.53 -1.58
C ALA A 66 3.33 10.17 -1.13
N PHE A 67 3.13 9.08 -1.89
CA PHE A 67 3.81 7.81 -1.63
C PHE A 67 5.34 7.96 -1.61
N VAL A 68 5.92 8.83 -2.42
CA VAL A 68 7.38 9.07 -2.37
C VAL A 68 7.81 9.58 -0.98
N ARG A 69 6.99 10.44 -0.36
CA ARG A 69 7.24 10.93 1.00
C ARG A 69 6.90 9.87 2.04
N ASP A 70 5.68 9.38 1.99
CA ASP A 70 5.07 8.52 3.03
C ASP A 70 5.76 7.16 3.11
N LEU A 71 6.19 6.61 1.97
CA LEU A 71 6.77 5.27 1.89
C LEU A 71 8.29 5.29 1.97
N CYS A 72 8.98 6.30 1.44
CA CYS A 72 10.44 6.27 1.26
C CYS A 72 11.23 7.14 2.25
N TRP A 73 10.69 8.28 2.69
CA TRP A 73 11.53 9.34 3.28
C TRP A 73 12.24 8.92 4.56
N ARG A 74 11.51 8.39 5.55
CA ARG A 74 12.12 7.96 6.83
C ARG A 74 12.47 6.48 6.87
N THR A 75 11.86 5.68 6.01
CA THR A 75 12.08 4.23 5.93
C THR A 75 13.36 3.88 5.18
N GLY A 76 13.83 4.77 4.28
CA GLY A 76 14.96 4.51 3.39
C GLY A 76 14.68 3.48 2.30
N MET A 77 13.44 3.00 2.17
CA MET A 77 13.03 2.08 1.11
C MET A 77 12.81 2.83 -0.21
N GLN A 78 12.76 2.09 -1.31
CA GLN A 78 12.62 2.63 -2.66
C GLN A 78 11.30 2.20 -3.30
N LEU A 79 10.77 3.05 -4.17
CA LEU A 79 9.64 2.70 -5.04
C LEU A 79 10.13 2.45 -6.45
N ILE A 80 9.76 1.29 -6.99
CA ILE A 80 10.06 0.91 -8.37
C ILE A 80 8.76 0.96 -9.17
N PRO A 81 8.64 1.87 -10.16
CA PRO A 81 7.40 2.03 -10.90
C PRO A 81 7.17 0.87 -11.86
N VAL A 82 5.96 0.32 -11.83
CA VAL A 82 5.42 -0.60 -12.83
C VAL A 82 4.70 0.25 -13.86
N GLN A 83 5.21 0.30 -15.09
CA GLN A 83 4.66 1.18 -16.10
C GLN A 83 3.31 0.64 -16.60
N CYS A 84 2.26 1.45 -16.47
CA CYS A 84 0.95 1.18 -17.07
C CYS A 84 0.68 2.20 -18.19
N HIS A 85 0.01 1.77 -19.24
CA HIS A 85 -0.13 2.55 -20.46
C HIS A 85 -1.59 2.84 -20.78
N SER A 86 -1.85 3.99 -21.41
CA SER A 86 -3.20 4.35 -21.85
C SER A 86 -3.80 3.37 -22.87
N SER A 87 -2.96 2.66 -23.63
CA SER A 87 -3.39 1.67 -24.63
C SER A 87 -4.26 0.54 -24.08
N ASN A 88 -4.15 0.21 -22.78
CA ASN A 88 -4.97 -0.78 -22.10
C ASN A 88 -5.77 -0.18 -20.91
N ASN A 89 -6.06 1.13 -20.94
CA ASN A 89 -6.70 1.86 -19.85
C ASN A 89 -5.91 1.83 -18.53
N PHE A 90 -4.58 1.86 -18.61
CA PHE A 90 -3.66 1.82 -17.46
C PHE A 90 -3.84 0.56 -16.58
N MET A 91 -4.30 -0.54 -17.15
CA MET A 91 -4.42 -1.80 -16.44
C MET A 91 -3.02 -2.38 -16.17
N ILE A 92 -2.83 -2.90 -14.96
CA ILE A 92 -1.60 -3.62 -14.57
C ILE A 92 -1.52 -4.89 -15.41
N THR A 93 -0.38 -5.12 -16.05
CA THR A 93 -0.11 -6.37 -16.79
C THR A 93 0.94 -7.21 -16.07
N ARG A 94 0.92 -8.51 -16.34
CA ARG A 94 1.94 -9.44 -15.82
C ARG A 94 3.32 -9.04 -16.35
N GLU A 95 3.39 -8.72 -17.64
CA GLU A 95 4.61 -8.39 -18.34
C GLU A 95 5.28 -7.15 -17.73
N ALA A 96 4.49 -6.11 -17.42
CA ALA A 96 5.01 -4.91 -16.77
C ALA A 96 5.52 -5.17 -15.34
N LEU A 97 4.86 -6.06 -14.59
CA LEU A 97 5.30 -6.47 -13.26
C LEU A 97 6.63 -7.25 -13.33
N GLU A 98 6.72 -8.21 -14.26
CA GLU A 98 7.91 -9.03 -14.47
C GLU A 98 9.10 -8.17 -14.96
N GLU A 99 8.86 -7.21 -15.85
CA GLU A 99 9.87 -6.25 -16.30
C GLU A 99 10.40 -5.38 -15.15
N ALA A 100 9.50 -4.77 -14.36
CA ALA A 100 9.88 -3.95 -13.22
C ALA A 100 10.66 -4.75 -12.16
N HIS A 101 10.25 -6.00 -11.90
CA HIS A 101 10.94 -6.88 -10.98
C HIS A 101 12.32 -7.30 -11.50
N LYS A 102 12.43 -7.66 -12.78
CA LYS A 102 13.70 -8.03 -13.43
C LYS A 102 14.69 -6.87 -13.40
N LYS A 103 14.23 -5.65 -13.69
CA LYS A 103 15.08 -4.45 -13.60
C LYS A 103 15.61 -4.24 -12.17
N ALA A 104 14.75 -4.40 -11.16
CA ALA A 104 15.18 -4.32 -9.77
C ALA A 104 16.28 -5.34 -9.43
N GLN A 105 16.15 -6.58 -9.92
CA GLN A 105 17.14 -7.63 -9.73
C GLN A 105 18.47 -7.31 -10.42
N GLU A 106 18.44 -6.77 -11.64
CA GLU A 106 19.65 -6.34 -12.38
C GLU A 106 20.40 -5.23 -11.64
N GLU A 107 19.68 -4.36 -10.93
CA GLU A 107 20.24 -3.31 -10.08
C GLU A 107 20.62 -3.81 -8.66
N ASN A 108 20.51 -5.12 -8.40
CA ASN A 108 20.72 -5.76 -7.08
C ASN A 108 19.82 -5.18 -5.95
N ILE A 109 18.62 -4.73 -6.29
CA ILE A 109 17.64 -4.20 -5.35
C ILE A 109 16.67 -5.32 -4.93
N LYS A 110 16.53 -5.53 -3.62
CA LYS A 110 15.64 -6.55 -3.07
C LYS A 110 14.19 -6.03 -3.02
N VAL A 111 13.33 -6.62 -3.86
CA VAL A 111 11.90 -6.31 -3.87
C VAL A 111 11.18 -7.08 -2.75
N LYS A 112 10.41 -6.37 -1.92
CA LYS A 112 9.70 -6.89 -0.76
C LYS A 112 8.19 -7.01 -0.96
N GLY A 113 7.65 -6.33 -1.97
CA GLY A 113 6.24 -6.45 -2.31
C GLY A 113 5.79 -5.50 -3.40
N LEU A 114 4.47 -5.42 -3.56
CA LEU A 114 3.76 -4.56 -4.50
C LEU A 114 2.69 -3.79 -3.70
N ILE A 115 2.65 -2.46 -3.87
CA ILE A 115 1.58 -1.62 -3.32
C ILE A 115 0.59 -1.24 -4.43
N ILE A 116 -0.71 -1.43 -4.17
CA ILE A 116 -1.79 -1.14 -5.10
C ILE A 116 -2.82 -0.23 -4.41
N THR A 117 -3.25 0.82 -5.12
CA THR A 117 -4.35 1.68 -4.70
C THR A 117 -5.62 1.25 -5.45
N ASN A 118 -6.66 0.82 -4.71
CA ASN A 118 -7.94 0.39 -5.28
C ASN A 118 -9.12 0.86 -4.39
N PRO A 119 -9.96 1.80 -4.87
CA PRO A 119 -9.94 2.43 -6.19
C PRO A 119 -8.69 3.28 -6.46
N SER A 120 -8.28 3.40 -7.71
CA SER A 120 -7.03 4.05 -8.09
C SER A 120 -7.07 5.57 -7.89
N ASN A 121 -5.96 6.11 -7.39
CA ASN A 121 -5.64 7.54 -7.42
C ASN A 121 -4.31 7.68 -8.19
N PRO A 122 -4.30 8.33 -9.38
CA PRO A 122 -5.27 9.34 -9.84
C PRO A 122 -6.34 8.86 -10.82
N LEU A 123 -6.39 7.57 -11.19
CA LEU A 123 -7.21 7.13 -12.33
C LEU A 123 -8.73 7.12 -12.06
N GLY A 124 -9.15 6.99 -10.80
CA GLY A 124 -10.56 6.95 -10.42
C GLY A 124 -11.29 5.67 -10.86
N THR A 125 -10.55 4.60 -11.16
CA THR A 125 -11.05 3.27 -11.56
C THR A 125 -10.93 2.22 -10.45
#